data_AF-A0A7J3LMV3-F1
#
_entry.id   AF-A0A7J3LMV3-F1
#
_cell.length_a   1.000
_cell.length_b   1.000
_cell.length_c   1.000
_cell.angle_alpha   90.00
_cell.angle_beta   90.00
_cell.angle_gamma   90.00
#
_symmetry.space_group_name_H-M   'P 1'
#
loop_
_entity.id
_entity.type
_entity.pdbx_description
1 polymer ?
#
loop_
_entity_poly.entity_id
_entity_poly.type
_entity_poly.pdbx_seq_one_letter_code
_entity_poly.pdbx_strand_id
1 'polypeptide(L)'
;MNKKGVGIFGVILIVAIGMFIYWLITTSLETDECRKDSDCASGYYCGSDFSCHEFKTIEKTVIQYNLLWPSVILSFAIIAAAFVLRWKKN
;
A
#
# COMPACT_ATOMS: atom_id res chain seq x y z
N MET A 1 10.42 -19.19 -49.05
CA MET A 1 9.90 -19.37 -47.67
C MET A 1 9.38 -20.78 -47.52
N ASN A 2 10.13 -21.64 -46.82
CA ASN A 2 9.82 -23.07 -46.68
C ASN A 2 8.61 -23.27 -45.76
N LYS A 3 7.47 -23.67 -46.31
CA LYS A 3 6.23 -23.97 -45.57
C LYS A 3 6.39 -25.09 -44.51
N LYS A 4 7.50 -25.84 -44.53
CA LYS A 4 7.85 -26.88 -43.56
C LYS A 4 8.42 -26.34 -42.24
N GLY A 5 8.98 -25.13 -42.22
CA GLY A 5 9.54 -24.53 -41.01
C GLY A 5 8.48 -23.94 -40.07
N VAL A 6 7.38 -23.43 -40.62
CA VAL A 6 6.33 -22.74 -39.84
C VAL A 6 5.58 -23.69 -38.91
N GLY A 7 5.35 -24.95 -39.33
CA GLY A 7 4.65 -25.94 -38.51
C GLY A 7 5.42 -26.40 -37.28
N ILE A 8 6.73 -26.63 -37.43
CA ILE A 8 7.59 -27.08 -36.32
C ILE A 8 7.79 -25.96 -35.30
N PHE A 9 7.99 -24.72 -35.77
CA PHE A 9 8.09 -23.56 -34.89
C PHE A 9 6.80 -23.33 -34.09
N GLY A 10 5.63 -23.53 -34.69
CA GLY A 10 4.35 -23.39 -33.99
C GLY A 10 4.19 -24.39 -32.83
N VAL A 11 4.54 -25.66 -33.05
CA VAL A 11 4.44 -26.70 -32.01
C VAL A 11 5.42 -26.45 -30.86
N ILE A 12 6.67 -26.10 -31.17
CA ILE A 12 7.67 -25.79 -30.14
C ILE A 12 7.23 -24.60 -29.29
N LEU A 13 6.64 -23.58 -29.92
CA LEU A 13 6.18 -22.37 -29.23
C LEU A 13 5.02 -22.69 -28.26
N ILE A 14 4.06 -23.54 -28.67
CA ILE A 14 2.97 -23.98 -27.79
C ILE A 14 3.50 -24.78 -26.59
N VAL A 15 4.46 -25.69 -26.81
CA VAL A 15 5.07 -26.49 -25.74
C VAL A 15 5.86 -25.59 -24.79
N ALA A 16 6.62 -24.63 -25.31
CA ALA A 16 7.37 -23.66 -24.51
C ALA A 16 6.44 -22.77 -23.67
N ILE A 17 5.34 -22.28 -24.24
CA ILE A 17 4.32 -21.54 -23.50
C ILE A 17 3.69 -22.44 -22.41
N GLY A 18 3.35 -23.68 -22.73
CA GLY A 18 2.79 -24.63 -21.77
C GLY A 18 3.72 -24.91 -20.59
N MET A 19 5.01 -25.12 -20.85
CA MET A 19 6.03 -25.27 -19.80
C MET A 19 6.18 -23.99 -18.98
N PHE A 20 6.15 -22.83 -19.62
CA PHE A 20 6.25 -21.54 -18.93
C PHE A 20 5.05 -21.29 -18.02
N ILE A 21 3.83 -21.58 -18.48
CA ILE A 21 2.61 -21.48 -17.67
C ILE A 21 2.65 -22.48 -16.51
N TYR A 22 3.06 -23.72 -16.77
CA TYR A 22 3.19 -24.74 -15.72
C TYR A 22 4.19 -24.30 -14.64
N TRP A 23 5.36 -23.84 -15.05
CA TRP A 23 6.38 -23.30 -14.16
C TRP A 23 5.82 -22.11 -13.34
N LEU A 24 5.15 -21.16 -13.99
CA LEU A 24 4.58 -19.97 -13.36
C LEU A 24 3.50 -20.34 -12.33
N ILE A 25 2.65 -21.33 -12.61
CA ILE A 25 1.68 -21.83 -11.64
C ILE A 25 2.40 -22.47 -10.45
N THR A 26 3.38 -23.35 -10.68
CA THR A 26 4.09 -24.03 -9.57
C THR A 26 4.87 -23.06 -8.68
N THR A 27 5.53 -22.03 -9.24
CA THR A 27 6.30 -21.05 -8.45
C THR A 27 5.41 -20.05 -7.72
N SER A 28 4.15 -19.87 -8.14
CA SER A 28 3.21 -18.95 -7.51
C SER A 28 2.39 -19.58 -6.37
N LEU A 29 2.51 -20.90 -6.18
CA LEU A 29 1.70 -21.69 -5.24
C LEU A 29 2.49 -22.16 -4.00
N GLU A 30 3.80 -21.94 -3.97
CA GLU A 30 4.63 -22.00 -2.76
C GLU A 30 4.69 -20.58 -2.18
N THR A 31 4.17 -20.21 -1.02
CA THR A 31 3.62 -20.94 0.11
C THR A 31 2.71 -19.94 0.84
N ASP A 32 1.40 -20.00 0.62
CA ASP A 32 0.47 -19.20 1.43
C ASP A 32 0.56 -19.70 2.88
N GLU A 33 1.23 -18.96 3.76
CA GLU A 33 1.30 -19.27 5.19
C GLU A 33 -0.07 -19.07 5.86
N CYS A 34 -0.88 -18.14 5.33
CA CYS A 34 -2.20 -17.81 5.86
C CYS A 34 -3.16 -17.37 4.75
N ARG A 35 -4.48 -17.56 4.96
CA ARG A 35 -5.55 -16.98 4.12
C ARG A 35 -6.46 -16.04 4.90
N LYS A 36 -6.44 -16.14 6.22
CA LYS A 36 -7.23 -15.35 7.17
C LYS A 36 -6.45 -15.21 8.46
N ASP A 37 -6.74 -14.17 9.23
CA ASP A 37 -6.00 -13.86 10.47
C ASP A 37 -5.97 -15.02 11.48
N SER A 38 -7.04 -15.83 11.50
CA SER A 38 -7.13 -17.00 12.39
C SER A 38 -6.15 -18.14 12.06
N ASP A 39 -5.54 -18.11 10.88
CA ASP A 39 -4.52 -19.10 10.49
C ASP A 39 -3.17 -18.75 11.14
N CYS A 40 -2.99 -17.50 11.59
CA CYS A 40 -1.80 -17.02 12.27
C CYS A 40 -1.88 -17.23 13.80
N ALA A 41 -0.72 -17.23 14.46
CA ALA A 41 -0.64 -17.25 15.91
C ALA A 41 -1.28 -15.99 16.53
N SER A 42 -1.70 -16.09 17.80
CA SER A 42 -2.26 -14.95 18.53
C SER A 42 -1.25 -13.79 18.58
N GLY A 43 -1.68 -12.58 18.20
CA GLY A 43 -0.80 -11.42 18.07
C GLY A 43 -0.28 -11.16 16.65
N TYR A 44 -0.69 -11.99 15.68
CA TYR A 44 -0.36 -11.84 14.26
C TYR A 44 -1.62 -11.72 13.39
N TYR A 45 -1.50 -11.10 12.21
CA TYR A 45 -2.53 -10.99 11.19
C TYR A 45 -2.02 -11.50 9.84
N CYS A 46 -2.95 -11.86 8.96
CA CYS A 46 -2.59 -12.34 7.63
C CYS A 46 -2.42 -11.16 6.66
N GLY A 47 -1.22 -11.02 6.10
CA GLY A 47 -0.91 -10.00 5.11
C GLY A 47 -1.42 -10.37 3.71
N SER A 48 -1.52 -9.37 2.83
CA SER A 48 -1.87 -9.58 1.41
C SER A 48 -0.80 -10.36 0.62
N ASP A 49 0.38 -10.50 1.20
CA ASP A 49 1.48 -11.36 0.78
C ASP A 49 1.33 -12.81 1.29
N PHE A 50 0.16 -13.17 1.84
CA PHE A 50 -0.16 -14.49 2.37
C PHE A 50 0.81 -14.96 3.47
N SER A 51 1.43 -14.01 4.17
CA SER A 51 2.39 -14.24 5.27
C SER A 51 1.84 -13.67 6.58
N CYS A 52 2.23 -14.24 7.73
CA CYS A 52 1.78 -13.76 9.03
C CYS A 52 2.64 -12.59 9.55
N HIS A 53 2.01 -11.46 9.88
CA HIS A 53 2.67 -10.24 10.37
C HIS A 53 2.25 -9.92 11.80
N GLU A 54 3.16 -9.39 12.63
CA GLU A 54 2.85 -9.04 14.01
C GLU A 54 2.01 -7.75 14.10
N PHE A 55 1.00 -7.73 14.98
CA PHE A 55 0.29 -6.49 15.29
C PHE A 55 1.24 -5.51 15.98
N LYS A 56 1.69 -4.49 15.27
CA LYS A 56 2.43 -3.38 15.89
C LYS A 56 1.51 -2.68 16.89
N THR A 57 1.84 -2.79 18.17
CA THR A 57 1.25 -1.93 19.19
C THR A 57 1.63 -0.50 18.83
N ILE A 58 0.64 0.29 18.41
CA ILE A 58 0.84 1.73 18.24
C ILE A 58 1.23 2.26 19.62
N GLU A 59 2.52 2.46 19.85
CA GLU A 59 2.96 3.40 20.86
C GLU A 59 2.26 4.70 20.47
N LYS A 60 1.24 5.07 21.26
CA LYS A 60 0.70 6.43 21.19
C LYS A 60 1.87 7.33 21.48
N THR A 61 2.51 7.82 20.42
CA THR A 61 3.33 9.00 20.52
C THR A 61 2.35 10.09 20.91
N VAL A 62 2.25 10.35 22.21
CA VAL A 62 1.61 11.54 22.73
C VAL A 62 2.55 12.67 22.30
N ILE A 63 2.46 13.04 21.02
CA ILE A 63 3.08 14.24 20.52
C ILE A 63 2.36 15.34 21.29
N GLN A 64 3.05 15.90 22.29
CA GLN A 64 2.56 17.09 22.97
C GLN A 64 2.61 18.23 21.98
N TYR A 65 1.51 18.39 21.23
CA TYR A 65 1.32 19.53 20.36
C TYR A 65 1.20 20.76 21.25
N ASN A 66 2.24 21.61 21.25
CA ASN A 66 2.14 22.94 21.83
C ASN A 66 1.28 23.83 20.92
N LEU A 67 -0.05 23.73 21.08
CA LEU A 67 -1.02 24.53 20.34
C LEU A 67 -1.03 26.01 20.74
N LEU A 68 -0.28 26.40 21.78
CA LEU A 68 -0.15 27.78 22.24
C LEU A 68 0.26 28.74 21.12
N TRP A 69 1.30 28.41 20.36
CA TRP A 69 1.78 29.26 19.27
C TRP A 69 0.78 29.40 18.12
N PRO A 70 0.21 28.30 17.57
CA PRO A 70 -0.86 28.38 16.57
C PRO A 70 -2.06 29.25 17.01
N SER A 71 -2.51 29.10 18.27
CA SER A 71 -3.66 29.86 18.78
C SER A 71 -3.38 31.36 18.94
N VAL A 72 -2.16 31.73 19.35
CA VAL A 72 -1.74 33.14 19.47
C VAL A 72 -1.67 33.81 18.10
N ILE A 73 -1.09 33.13 17.10
CA ILE A 73 -1.01 33.65 15.73
C ILE A 73 -2.41 33.87 15.15
N LEU A 74 -3.30 32.88 15.32
CA LEU A 74 -4.68 32.97 14.84
C LEU A 74 -5.43 34.15 15.48
N SER A 75 -5.25 34.35 16.79
CA SER A 75 -5.88 35.46 17.52
C SER A 75 -5.40 36.82 17.01
N PHE A 76 -4.08 36.98 16.79
CA PHE A 76 -3.52 38.21 16.23
C PHE A 76 -4.04 38.49 14.81
N ALA A 77 -4.14 37.46 13.97
CA ALA A 77 -4.63 37.60 12.60
C ALA A 77 -6.08 38.11 12.56
N ILE A 78 -6.95 37.60 13.44
CA ILE A 78 -8.36 38.03 13.52
C ILE A 78 -8.45 39.49 13.96
N ILE A 79 -7.67 39.90 14.96
CA ILE A 79 -7.65 41.29 15.44
C ILE A 79 -7.16 42.24 14.35
N ALA A 80 -6.07 41.88 13.67
CA ALA A 80 -5.52 42.68 12.58
C ALA A 80 -6.52 42.82 11.42
N ALA A 81 -7.18 41.72 11.03
CA ALA A 81 -8.20 41.74 9.99
C ALA A 81 -9.38 42.65 10.37
N ALA A 82 -9.86 42.57 11.61
CA ALA A 82 -10.93 43.44 12.11
C ALA A 82 -10.53 44.92 12.07
N PHE A 83 -9.27 45.23 12.42
CA PHE A 83 -8.75 46.59 12.42
C PHE A 83 -8.64 47.17 11.00
N VAL A 84 -8.12 46.40 10.04
CA VAL A 84 -8.05 46.80 8.63
C VAL A 84 -9.44 47.03 8.04
N LEU A 85 -10.40 46.15 8.31
CA LEU A 85 -11.77 46.31 7.84
C LEU A 85 -12.44 47.55 8.45
N ARG A 86 -12.16 47.85 9.72
CA ARG A 86 -12.67 49.06 10.38
C ARG A 86 -12.09 50.34 9.77
N TRP A 87 -10.81 50.32 9.39
CA TRP A 87 -10.17 51.46 8.72
C TRP A 87 -10.64 51.67 7.28
N LYS A 88 -11.00 50.61 6.54
CA LYS A 88 -11.53 50.75 5.17
C LYS A 88 -12.96 51.31 5.16
N LYS A 89 -13.74 51.08 6.22
CA LYS A 89 -15.15 51.51 6.31
C LYS A 89 -15.30 52.98 6.75
N ASN A 90 -14.26 53.56 7.34
CA ASN A 90 -14.20 54.94 7.80
C ASN A 90 -13.45 55.82 6.80
#